data_AF-A0A6P1ZRS7-F1
#
_entry.id   AF-A0A6P1ZRS7-F1
#
_cell.length_a   1.000
_cell.length_b   1.000
_cell.length_c   1.000
_cell.angle_alpha   90.00
_cell.angle_beta   90.00
_cell.angle_gamma   90.00
#
_symmetry.space_group_name_H-M   'P 1'
#
loop_
_entity.id
_entity.type
_entity.pdbx_description
1 polymer ?
#
loop_
_entity_poly.entity_id
_entity_poly.type
_entity_poly.pdbx_seq_one_letter_code
_entity_poly.pdbx_strand_id
1 'polypeptide(L)' 'TWDLSAPKGHLPLSNQLRGVRVFASLLSHPAWSK' A
#
# COMPACT_ATOMS: atom_id res chain seq x y z
N THR A 1 -8.13 7.18 9.71
CA THR A 1 -8.91 8.33 9.19
C THR A 1 -9.16 8.13 7.72
N TRP A 2 -10.34 8.53 7.23
CA TRP A 2 -10.77 8.39 5.82
C TRP A 2 -10.96 9.78 5.21
N ASP A 3 -9.97 10.64 5.41
CA ASP A 3 -9.98 12.04 5.04
C ASP A 3 -8.55 12.50 4.73
N LEU A 4 -8.41 13.72 4.20
CA LEU A 4 -7.13 14.27 3.76
C LEU A 4 -6.22 14.76 4.90
N SER A 5 -6.67 14.71 6.16
CA SER A 5 -5.79 15.01 7.31
C SER A 5 -4.87 13.82 7.64
N ALA A 6 -5.15 12.64 7.10
CA ALA A 6 -4.32 11.46 7.28
C ALA A 6 -2.93 11.60 6.62
N PRO A 7 -1.91 10.90 7.12
CA PRO A 7 -0.57 10.93 6.52
C PRO A 7 -0.56 10.47 5.06
N LYS A 8 0.43 10.94 4.29
CA LYS A 8 0.65 10.46 2.92
C LYS A 8 0.91 8.94 2.93
N GLY A 9 0.24 8.21 2.04
CA GLY A 9 0.32 6.75 1.97
C GLY A 9 -0.55 6.00 2.99
N HIS A 10 -1.40 6.70 3.76
CA HIS A 10 -2.34 6.07 4.69
C HIS A 10 -3.37 5.17 4.00
N LEU A 11 -3.72 5.49 2.74
CA LEU A 11 -4.61 4.72 1.88
C LEU A 11 -3.99 4.54 0.48
N PRO A 12 -4.35 3.47 -0.24
CA PRO A 12 -5.27 2.37 0.15
C PRO A 12 -4.65 1.40 1.17
N LEU A 13 -5.50 0.72 1.96
CA LEU A 13 -5.04 -0.25 2.97
C LEU A 13 -4.65 -1.59 2.35
N SER A 14 -3.55 -2.16 2.83
CA SER A 14 -3.19 -3.58 2.63
C SER A 14 -3.13 -4.26 3.99
N ASN A 15 -3.99 -5.26 4.20
CA ASN A 15 -4.07 -5.96 5.50
C ASN A 15 -2.77 -6.75 5.77
N GLN A 16 -2.14 -6.49 6.93
CA GLN A 16 -0.87 -7.11 7.34
C GLN A 16 -1.02 -8.32 8.29
N LEU A 17 -2.24 -8.72 8.67
CA LEU A 17 -2.46 -9.88 9.56
C LEU A 17 -1.89 -11.20 9.01
N ARG A 18 -1.57 -11.26 7.72
CA ARG A 18 -0.95 -12.42 7.05
C ARG A 18 0.45 -12.11 6.49
N GLY A 19 1.12 -11.10 7.05
CA GLY A 19 2.44 -10.65 6.63
C GLY A 19 2.43 -9.71 5.42
N VAL A 20 3.63 -9.38 4.94
CA VAL A 20 3.85 -8.25 4.00
C VAL A 20 3.99 -8.64 2.54
N ARG A 21 4.04 -9.95 2.22
CA ARG A 21 4.39 -10.43 0.87
C ARG A 21 3.53 -9.84 -0.24
N VAL A 22 2.22 -9.73 -0.03
CA VAL A 22 1.29 -9.16 -1.02
C VAL A 22 1.64 -7.70 -1.31
N PHE A 23 1.83 -6.90 -0.26
CA PHE A 23 2.14 -5.48 -0.40
C PHE A 23 3.53 -5.26 -1.02
N ALA A 24 4.52 -6.06 -0.63
CA ALA A 24 5.85 -6.02 -1.23
C ALA A 24 5.82 -6.31 -2.74
N SER A 25 5.11 -7.36 -3.17
CA SER A 25 4.94 -7.68 -4.59
C SER A 25 4.21 -6.58 -5.36
N LEU A 26 3.21 -5.94 -4.73
CA LEU A 26 2.49 -4.82 -5.34
C LEU A 26 3.43 -3.63 -5.58
N LEU A 27 4.25 -3.25 -4.59
CA LEU A 27 5.17 -2.11 -4.72
C LEU A 27 6.34 -2.37 -5.68
N SER A 28 6.74 -3.62 -5.87
CA SER A 28 7.74 -4.00 -6.88
C SER A 28 7.14 -4.27 -8.27
N HIS A 29 5.84 -4.03 -8.48
CA HIS A 29 5.18 -4.34 -9.74
C HIS A 29 5.65 -3.41 -10.89
N PRO A 30 5.86 -3.91 -12.11
CA PRO A 30 6.36 -3.10 -13.24
C PRO A 30 5.45 -1.95 -13.67
N ALA A 31 4.19 -1.92 -13.23
CA ALA A 31 3.26 -0.82 -13.50
C ALA A 31 3.73 0.55 -12.94
N TRP A 32 4.70 0.55 -12.01
CA TRP A 32 5.25 1.78 -11.45
C TRP A 32 6.51 2.29 -12.16
N SER A 33 7.08 1.51 -13.08
CA SER A 33 8.34 1.83 -13.78
C SER A 33 8.21 1.79 -15.31
N LYS A 34 7.00 1.54 -15.81
CA LYS A 34 6.61 1.61 -17.22
C LYS A 34 5.46 2.59 -17.36
#